data_AF-A0AAW6W9G6-F1
#
_entry.id   AF-A0AAW6W9G6-F1
#
_cell.length_a   1.000
_cell.length_b   1.000
_cell.length_c   1.000
_cell.angle_alpha   90.00
_cell.angle_beta   90.00
_cell.angle_gamma   90.00
#
_symmetry.space_group_name_H-M   'P 1'
#
loop_
_entity.id
_entity.type
_entity.pdbx_description
1 polymer ?
#
loop_
_entity_poly.entity_id
_entity_poly.type
_entity_poly.pdbx_seq_one_letter_code
_entity_poly.pdbx_strand_id
1 'polypeptide(L)'
;MDEPSSIKSNNSVKEKKLHVIPVTKNIRLEENLEIQFSSLQLKYFPISYRNFSTQEKFLEIIPLGTTDVQVGEQILHNVTLRAFVYKDFRLLEFKTREFRFAFSIELFDNVFFSREAFLQYELSADLNNPRLENIFVLFHNLFSGANIVFQYNHAKSELSIKNDMEAFKFSLLSSALAKYQSQMSSILTKKEKNFSSVKSSFYELEILHYYLSGKTFYDAWINAKFPKGEIQAGDSVQFVRTFSYPFQRLSYDIRQTITLRQELGNLGTEDSIQLNRKSASISLEAIQK
;
A
#
# COMPACT_ATOMS: atom_id res chain seq x y z
N MET A 1 -5.36 -78.60 5.41
CA MET A 1 -4.59 -77.71 6.28
C MET A 1 -4.23 -76.52 5.41
N ASP A 2 -5.08 -75.50 5.44
CA ASP A 2 -4.85 -74.24 4.73
C ASP A 2 -4.54 -73.18 5.79
N GLU A 3 -3.36 -72.57 5.70
CA GLU A 3 -2.98 -71.42 6.52
C GLU A 3 -3.77 -70.17 6.07
N PRO A 4 -4.29 -69.35 6.99
CA PRO A 4 -4.81 -68.03 6.62
C PRO A 4 -3.63 -67.07 6.42
N SER A 5 -3.55 -66.50 5.22
CA SER A 5 -2.66 -65.42 4.86
C SER A 5 -2.94 -64.17 5.71
N SER A 6 -1.95 -63.78 6.51
CA SER A 6 -1.97 -62.53 7.25
C SER A 6 -1.82 -61.35 6.28
N ILE A 7 -2.90 -60.62 6.05
CA ILE A 7 -2.85 -59.29 5.43
C ILE A 7 -2.16 -58.35 6.42
N LYS A 8 -0.87 -58.07 6.22
CA LYS A 8 -0.19 -56.96 6.89
C LYS A 8 -0.72 -55.66 6.29
N SER A 9 -1.61 -54.99 7.01
CA SER A 9 -1.95 -53.59 6.76
C SER A 9 -0.74 -52.71 7.11
N ASN A 10 0.12 -52.46 6.13
CA ASN A 10 1.11 -51.39 6.21
C ASN A 10 0.40 -50.04 6.10
N ASN A 11 -0.30 -49.62 7.16
CA ASN A 11 -0.59 -48.21 7.37
C ASN A 11 0.66 -47.57 7.99
N SER A 12 1.65 -47.24 7.16
CA SER A 12 2.68 -46.30 7.58
C SER A 12 2.03 -44.93 7.73
N VAL A 13 1.76 -44.54 8.97
CA VAL A 13 1.44 -43.16 9.32
C VAL A 13 2.67 -42.34 8.94
N LYS A 14 2.63 -41.67 7.77
CA LYS A 14 3.70 -40.74 7.38
C LYS A 14 3.82 -39.68 8.48
N GLU A 15 5.02 -39.55 9.05
CA GLU A 15 5.31 -38.50 10.03
C GLU A 15 5.08 -37.12 9.39
N LYS A 16 4.27 -36.30 10.06
CA LYS A 16 4.01 -34.91 9.65
C LYS A 16 5.30 -34.12 9.80
N LYS A 17 5.73 -33.45 8.72
CA LYS A 17 6.95 -32.65 8.72
C LYS A 17 6.64 -31.16 8.82
N LEU A 18 7.52 -30.43 9.51
CA LEU A 18 7.54 -28.97 9.45
C LEU A 18 8.49 -28.54 8.33
N HIS A 19 7.98 -27.77 7.36
CA HIS A 19 8.77 -27.17 6.30
C HIS A 19 8.99 -25.69 6.58
N VAL A 20 10.23 -25.29 6.78
CA VAL A 20 10.63 -23.89 6.93
C VAL A 20 11.09 -23.38 5.56
N ILE A 21 10.33 -22.43 5.00
CA ILE A 21 10.49 -21.94 3.64
C ILE A 21 11.03 -20.50 3.70
N PRO A 22 12.29 -20.26 3.33
CA PRO A 22 12.81 -18.90 3.14
C PRO A 22 12.07 -18.22 2.00
N VAL A 23 11.58 -17.00 2.21
CA VAL A 23 10.87 -16.24 1.17
C VAL A 23 11.87 -15.73 0.14
N THR A 24 11.82 -16.32 -1.05
CA THR A 24 12.67 -16.00 -2.20
C THR A 24 11.83 -15.37 -3.33
N LYS A 25 12.48 -14.82 -4.37
CA LYS A 25 11.81 -14.09 -5.47
C LYS A 25 10.75 -14.90 -6.25
N ASN A 26 10.84 -16.23 -6.23
CA ASN A 26 9.89 -17.16 -6.87
C ASN A 26 8.67 -17.47 -5.99
N ILE A 27 8.66 -17.02 -4.74
CA ILE A 27 7.52 -17.16 -3.82
C ILE A 27 6.74 -15.86 -3.83
N ARG A 28 5.44 -15.96 -4.09
CA ARG A 28 4.50 -14.87 -3.83
C ARG A 28 3.95 -15.09 -2.44
N LEU A 29 4.23 -14.20 -1.51
CA LEU A 29 3.71 -14.26 -0.15
C LEU A 29 3.30 -12.86 0.25
N GLU A 30 2.06 -12.69 0.67
CA GLU A 30 1.56 -11.47 1.25
C GLU A 30 0.68 -11.82 2.45
N GLU A 31 0.93 -11.18 3.59
CA GLU A 31 -0.02 -11.22 4.70
C GLU A 31 -1.06 -10.11 4.60
N ASN A 32 -2.13 -10.22 5.38
CA ASN A 32 -3.24 -9.26 5.34
C ASN A 32 -2.83 -7.81 5.58
N LEU A 33 -1.78 -7.57 6.39
CA LEU A 33 -1.23 -6.24 6.61
C LEU A 33 -0.50 -5.70 5.37
N GLU A 34 0.28 -6.53 4.69
CA GLU A 34 0.94 -6.17 3.43
C GLU A 34 -0.10 -5.90 2.33
N ILE A 35 -1.15 -6.72 2.28
CA ILE A 35 -2.27 -6.59 1.33
C ILE A 35 -3.02 -5.27 1.51
N GLN A 36 -3.14 -4.77 2.74
CA GLN A 36 -3.77 -3.47 3.01
C GLN A 36 -3.09 -2.33 2.25
N PHE A 37 -1.76 -2.40 2.09
CA PHE A 37 -0.98 -1.43 1.34
C PHE A 37 -0.94 -1.76 -0.15
N SER A 38 -0.65 -3.02 -0.52
CA SER A 38 -0.48 -3.42 -1.92
C SER A 38 -1.76 -3.29 -2.74
N SER A 39 -2.94 -3.60 -2.15
CA SER A 39 -4.25 -3.45 -2.81
C SER A 39 -4.61 -1.99 -3.13
N LEU A 40 -4.02 -1.03 -2.41
CA LEU A 40 -4.18 0.40 -2.66
C LEU A 40 -3.06 0.97 -3.55
N GLN A 41 -2.20 0.13 -4.13
CA GLN A 41 -1.01 0.57 -4.87
C GLN A 41 -0.06 1.46 -4.02
N LEU A 42 -0.11 1.31 -2.69
CA LEU A 42 0.78 2.00 -1.77
C LEU A 42 1.95 1.08 -1.44
N LYS A 43 3.11 1.31 -2.04
CA LYS A 43 4.31 0.53 -1.71
C LYS A 43 5.39 1.37 -1.05
N TYR A 44 5.74 2.52 -1.63
CA TYR A 44 6.81 3.41 -1.18
C TYR A 44 6.41 4.88 -1.41
N PHE A 45 7.17 5.81 -0.83
CA PHE A 45 7.25 7.19 -1.32
C PHE A 45 8.22 7.31 -2.52
N PRO A 46 8.02 8.25 -3.46
CA PRO A 46 6.88 9.17 -3.57
C PRO A 46 5.60 8.46 -4.03
N ILE A 47 4.44 9.07 -3.72
CA ILE A 47 3.14 8.52 -4.08
C ILE A 47 2.70 9.12 -5.41
N SER A 48 2.39 8.26 -6.37
CA SER A 48 1.77 8.62 -7.64
C SER A 48 0.72 7.59 -8.01
N TYR A 49 -0.41 8.05 -8.54
CA TYR A 49 -1.52 7.20 -8.91
C TYR A 49 -2.26 7.79 -10.12
N ARG A 50 -2.81 6.91 -10.95
CA ARG A 50 -3.81 7.24 -11.96
C ARG A 50 -4.72 6.03 -12.17
N ASN A 51 -5.99 6.27 -12.45
CA ASN A 51 -6.97 5.20 -12.68
C ASN A 51 -7.25 4.92 -14.17
N PHE A 52 -6.38 5.38 -15.07
CA PHE A 52 -6.50 5.18 -16.51
C PHE A 52 -5.14 4.79 -17.13
N SER A 53 -5.20 4.11 -18.27
CA SER A 53 -4.03 3.48 -18.92
C SER A 53 -2.86 4.46 -19.11
N THR A 54 -1.64 4.02 -18.81
CA THR A 54 -0.40 4.79 -19.04
C THR A 54 -0.11 5.02 -20.53
N GLN A 55 -0.77 4.28 -21.42
CA GLN A 55 -0.68 4.46 -22.86
C GLN A 55 -1.48 5.67 -23.36
N GLU A 56 -2.44 6.17 -22.55
CA GLU A 56 -3.18 7.39 -22.85
C GLU A 56 -2.25 8.61 -22.82
N LYS A 57 -2.16 9.29 -23.97
CA LYS A 57 -1.40 10.53 -24.13
C LYS A 57 -2.36 11.70 -24.33
N PHE A 58 -2.07 12.81 -23.67
CA PHE A 58 -2.80 14.05 -23.94
C PHE A 58 -2.46 14.51 -25.36
N LEU A 59 -3.47 15.06 -26.03
CA LEU A 59 -3.39 15.70 -27.33
C LEU A 59 -2.94 17.16 -27.18
N GLU A 60 -3.38 17.81 -26.10
CA GLU A 60 -3.13 19.23 -25.84
C GLU A 60 -3.05 19.53 -24.34
N ILE A 61 -2.26 20.55 -23.97
CA ILE A 61 -2.27 21.16 -22.64
C ILE A 61 -2.69 22.62 -22.78
N ILE A 62 -3.78 23.00 -22.13
CA ILE A 62 -4.30 24.36 -22.11
C ILE A 62 -3.95 25.00 -20.76
N PRO A 63 -3.08 26.04 -20.73
CA PRO A 63 -2.81 26.78 -19.50
C PRO A 63 -4.02 27.66 -19.13
N LEU A 64 -4.46 27.59 -17.88
CA LEU A 64 -5.65 28.30 -17.39
C LEU A 64 -5.30 29.39 -16.35
N GLY A 65 -4.02 29.62 -16.10
CA GLY A 65 -3.53 30.63 -15.16
C GLY A 65 -3.32 30.09 -13.75
N THR A 66 -3.37 30.99 -12.77
CA THR A 66 -3.21 30.68 -11.35
C THR A 66 -4.38 31.24 -10.55
N THR A 67 -4.84 30.50 -9.56
CA THR A 67 -5.95 30.91 -8.70
C THR A 67 -5.78 30.32 -7.30
N ASP A 68 -6.55 30.82 -6.35
CA ASP A 68 -6.68 30.18 -5.05
C ASP A 68 -7.76 29.09 -5.14
N VAL A 69 -7.50 27.94 -4.53
CA VAL A 69 -8.43 26.80 -4.49
C VAL A 69 -8.77 26.50 -3.04
N GLN A 70 -10.05 26.60 -2.70
CA GLN A 70 -10.57 26.19 -1.41
C GLN A 70 -11.08 24.74 -1.50
N VAL A 71 -10.70 23.89 -0.54
CA VAL A 71 -11.17 22.52 -0.38
C VAL A 71 -11.70 22.37 1.05
N GLY A 72 -13.02 22.40 1.22
CA GLY A 72 -13.64 22.53 2.54
C GLY A 72 -13.13 23.79 3.25
N GLU A 73 -12.49 23.61 4.40
CA GLU A 73 -11.91 24.71 5.20
C GLU A 73 -10.44 25.04 4.83
N GLN A 74 -9.80 24.25 3.96
CA GLN A 74 -8.40 24.46 3.57
C GLN A 74 -8.30 25.34 2.33
N ILE A 75 -7.43 26.35 2.36
CA ILE A 75 -7.16 27.21 1.20
C ILE A 75 -5.75 26.94 0.67
N LEU A 76 -5.66 26.67 -0.62
CA LEU A 76 -4.43 26.53 -1.37
C LEU A 76 -4.21 27.81 -2.17
N HIS A 77 -3.13 28.53 -1.86
CA HIS A 77 -2.82 29.77 -2.57
C HIS A 77 -1.98 29.53 -3.82
N ASN A 78 -2.21 30.34 -4.85
CA ASN A 78 -1.42 30.36 -6.09
C ASN A 78 -1.31 28.99 -6.79
N VAL A 79 -2.42 28.24 -6.84
CA VAL A 79 -2.52 26.96 -7.55
C VAL A 79 -2.47 27.22 -9.05
N THR A 80 -1.57 26.54 -9.77
CA THR A 80 -1.54 26.59 -11.23
C THR A 80 -2.61 25.67 -11.80
N LEU A 81 -3.45 26.22 -12.67
CA LEU A 81 -4.51 25.48 -13.37
C LEU A 81 -4.09 25.14 -14.81
N ARG A 82 -4.32 23.89 -15.21
CA ARG A 82 -4.10 23.41 -16.59
C ARG A 82 -5.19 22.41 -16.96
N ALA A 83 -5.67 22.46 -18.19
CA ALA A 83 -6.50 21.40 -18.74
C ALA A 83 -5.65 20.49 -19.64
N PHE A 84 -5.68 19.18 -19.38
CA PHE A 84 -5.13 18.16 -20.26
C PHE A 84 -6.26 17.60 -21.11
N VAL A 85 -6.13 17.71 -22.43
CA VAL A 85 -7.11 17.19 -23.38
C VAL A 85 -6.66 15.82 -23.86
N TYR A 86 -7.43 14.78 -23.57
CA TYR A 86 -7.28 13.45 -24.14
C TYR A 86 -8.29 13.25 -25.27
N LYS A 87 -8.20 12.13 -25.97
CA LYS A 87 -9.12 11.80 -27.06
C LYS A 87 -10.58 11.79 -26.60
N ASP A 88 -10.84 11.13 -25.46
CA ASP A 88 -12.20 10.84 -25.01
C ASP A 88 -12.60 11.60 -23.71
N PHE A 89 -11.67 12.33 -23.09
CA PHE A 89 -11.91 13.04 -21.84
C PHE A 89 -10.95 14.22 -21.66
N ARG A 90 -11.21 15.06 -20.65
CA ARG A 90 -10.34 16.15 -20.23
C ARG A 90 -10.08 16.06 -18.74
N LEU A 91 -8.89 16.42 -18.30
CA LEU A 91 -8.56 16.56 -16.87
C LEU A 91 -8.25 18.02 -16.55
N LEU A 92 -8.76 18.53 -15.44
CA LEU A 92 -8.28 19.78 -14.84
C LEU A 92 -7.25 19.45 -13.78
N GLU A 93 -6.04 19.98 -13.94
CA GLU A 93 -4.95 19.86 -12.97
C GLU A 93 -4.90 21.07 -12.04
N PHE A 94 -4.85 20.78 -10.75
CA PHE A 94 -4.38 21.64 -9.68
C PHE A 94 -2.92 21.29 -9.39
N LYS A 95 -2.02 22.22 -9.72
CA LYS A 95 -0.59 22.06 -9.50
C LYS A 95 -0.09 23.05 -8.45
N THR A 96 0.54 22.50 -7.42
CA THR A 96 1.31 23.25 -6.42
C THR A 96 2.79 22.85 -6.50
N ARG A 97 3.63 23.39 -5.60
CA ARG A 97 5.00 22.89 -5.42
C ARG A 97 5.07 21.54 -4.72
N GLU A 98 4.00 21.14 -4.05
CA GLU A 98 3.98 19.98 -3.15
C GLU A 98 3.27 18.79 -3.79
N PHE A 99 2.33 19.03 -4.69
CA PHE A 99 1.62 17.97 -5.40
C PHE A 99 1.06 18.45 -6.74
N ARG A 100 0.63 17.47 -7.54
CA ARG A 100 -0.25 17.63 -8.69
C ARG A 100 -1.46 16.75 -8.46
N PHE A 101 -2.64 17.30 -8.69
CA PHE A 101 -3.89 16.56 -8.67
C PHE A 101 -4.68 16.94 -9.90
N ALA A 102 -5.11 15.96 -10.70
CA ALA A 102 -5.96 16.20 -11.84
C ALA A 102 -7.13 15.22 -11.86
N PHE A 103 -8.30 15.72 -12.25
CA PHE A 103 -9.55 14.97 -12.26
C PHE A 103 -10.37 15.33 -13.48
N SER A 104 -11.22 14.41 -13.92
CA SER A 104 -12.02 14.64 -15.12
C SER A 104 -13.08 15.70 -14.90
N ILE A 105 -13.18 16.59 -15.89
CA ILE A 105 -14.13 17.70 -15.87
C ILE A 105 -14.89 17.85 -17.18
N GLU A 106 -15.97 18.60 -17.10
CA GLU A 106 -16.57 19.33 -18.21
C GLU A 106 -16.47 20.83 -17.97
N LEU A 107 -16.49 21.60 -19.05
CA LEU A 107 -16.50 23.05 -19.02
C LEU A 107 -17.71 23.56 -19.79
N PHE A 108 -18.58 24.32 -19.14
CA PHE A 108 -19.73 24.98 -19.75
C PHE A 108 -19.81 26.42 -19.22
N ASP A 109 -19.86 27.41 -20.10
CA ASP A 109 -19.89 28.84 -19.76
C ASP A 109 -18.84 29.26 -18.71
N ASN A 110 -17.59 28.80 -18.87
CA ASN A 110 -16.47 29.01 -17.96
C ASN A 110 -16.62 28.41 -16.54
N VAL A 111 -17.66 27.59 -16.31
CA VAL A 111 -17.87 26.84 -15.06
C VAL A 111 -17.47 25.38 -15.26
N PHE A 112 -16.65 24.87 -14.34
CA PHE A 112 -16.21 23.48 -14.35
C PHE A 112 -17.18 22.58 -13.57
N PHE A 113 -17.47 21.41 -14.13
CA PHE A 113 -18.26 20.35 -13.51
C PHE A 113 -17.42 19.08 -13.41
N SER A 114 -17.48 18.36 -12.28
CA SER A 114 -16.74 17.11 -12.13
C SER A 114 -17.43 15.96 -12.89
N ARG A 115 -16.62 15.12 -13.54
CA ARG A 115 -17.00 13.75 -13.92
C ARG A 115 -16.17 12.82 -13.05
N GLU A 116 -16.77 11.88 -12.33
CA GLU A 116 -16.03 10.99 -11.43
C GLU A 116 -15.40 9.78 -12.15
N ALA A 117 -14.92 9.96 -13.38
CA ALA A 117 -14.40 8.86 -14.20
C ALA A 117 -12.88 8.69 -14.08
N PHE A 118 -12.13 9.79 -14.25
CA PHE A 118 -10.68 9.75 -14.38
C PHE A 118 -10.00 10.69 -13.39
N LEU A 119 -8.93 10.21 -12.76
CA LEU A 119 -8.12 11.00 -11.85
C LEU A 119 -6.65 10.55 -11.90
N GLN A 120 -5.77 11.50 -11.60
CA GLN A 120 -4.36 11.26 -11.34
C GLN A 120 -3.85 12.20 -10.24
N TYR A 121 -2.86 11.74 -9.48
CA TYR A 121 -2.11 12.61 -8.59
C TYR A 121 -0.66 12.15 -8.43
N GLU A 122 0.16 13.11 -8.01
CA GLU A 122 1.57 12.92 -7.70
C GLU A 122 1.91 13.81 -6.52
N LEU A 123 2.48 13.22 -5.46
CA LEU A 123 3.04 13.96 -4.34
C LEU A 123 4.54 14.13 -4.56
N SER A 124 5.05 15.33 -4.27
CA SER A 124 6.48 15.63 -4.43
C SER A 124 7.33 14.76 -3.52
N ALA A 125 8.49 14.37 -4.02
CA ALA A 125 9.54 13.83 -3.18
C ALA A 125 9.99 14.88 -2.14
N ASP A 126 10.53 14.42 -1.01
CA ASP A 126 11.23 15.28 -0.04
C ASP A 126 10.38 16.33 0.70
N LEU A 127 9.11 16.03 0.97
CA LEU A 127 8.28 16.84 1.85
C LEU A 127 8.65 16.63 3.32
N ASN A 128 8.57 17.70 4.12
CA ASN A 128 8.68 17.56 5.58
C ASN A 128 7.36 17.01 6.16
N ASN A 129 7.43 16.45 7.37
CA ASN A 129 6.24 15.79 7.96
C ASN A 129 5.04 16.73 8.15
N PRO A 130 5.18 17.98 8.65
CA PRO A 130 4.03 18.89 8.75
C PRO A 130 3.35 19.19 7.41
N ARG A 131 4.13 19.31 6.32
CA ARG A 131 3.58 19.49 4.97
C ARG A 131 2.85 18.23 4.49
N LEU A 132 3.44 17.06 4.70
CA LEU A 132 2.80 15.77 4.37
C LEU A 132 1.48 15.59 5.10
N GLU A 133 1.44 15.92 6.39
CA GLU A 133 0.23 15.84 7.21
C GLU A 133 -0.89 16.71 6.62
N ASN A 134 -0.60 17.97 6.31
CA ASN A 134 -1.54 18.87 5.66
C ASN A 134 -2.04 18.34 4.31
N ILE A 135 -1.15 17.75 3.51
CA ILE A 135 -1.48 17.16 2.21
C ILE A 135 -2.36 15.91 2.38
N PHE A 136 -2.07 15.03 3.33
CA PHE A 136 -2.90 13.84 3.52
C PHE A 136 -4.30 14.21 4.01
N VAL A 137 -4.42 15.18 4.92
CA VAL A 137 -5.72 15.71 5.35
C VAL A 137 -6.46 16.34 4.18
N LEU A 138 -5.78 17.14 3.36
CA LEU A 138 -6.34 17.75 2.16
C LEU A 138 -6.90 16.70 1.19
N PHE A 139 -6.10 15.68 0.83
CA PHE A 139 -6.51 14.64 -0.10
C PHE A 139 -7.60 13.74 0.49
N HIS A 140 -7.57 13.45 1.79
CA HIS A 140 -8.65 12.75 2.48
C HIS A 140 -9.97 13.53 2.37
N ASN A 141 -9.96 14.82 2.70
CA ASN A 141 -11.13 15.69 2.62
C ASN A 141 -11.64 15.80 1.19
N LEU A 142 -10.72 16.00 0.24
CA LEU A 142 -11.01 16.06 -1.18
C LEU A 142 -11.79 14.82 -1.63
N PHE A 143 -11.27 13.62 -1.38
CA PHE A 143 -11.92 12.37 -1.79
C PHE A 143 -13.12 11.98 -0.92
N SER A 144 -13.30 12.60 0.23
CA SER A 144 -14.51 12.46 1.04
C SER A 144 -15.68 13.31 0.53
N GLY A 145 -15.49 14.04 -0.57
CA GLY A 145 -16.51 14.90 -1.17
C GLY A 145 -16.56 16.31 -0.60
N ALA A 146 -15.47 16.80 0.01
CA ALA A 146 -15.38 18.20 0.40
C ALA A 146 -15.57 19.11 -0.82
N ASN A 147 -16.22 20.26 -0.59
CA ASN A 147 -16.49 21.22 -1.65
C ASN A 147 -15.19 21.86 -2.13
N ILE A 148 -15.00 21.88 -3.45
CA ILE A 148 -13.85 22.47 -4.14
C ILE A 148 -14.33 23.74 -4.83
N VAL A 149 -13.79 24.87 -4.41
CA VAL A 149 -14.17 26.19 -4.90
C VAL A 149 -12.95 26.89 -5.47
N PHE A 150 -13.06 27.41 -6.69
CA PHE A 150 -12.02 28.20 -7.32
C PHE A 150 -12.60 29.13 -8.39
N GLN A 151 -11.85 30.17 -8.74
CA GLN A 151 -12.22 31.10 -9.81
C GLN A 151 -11.44 30.81 -11.09
N TYR A 152 -12.15 30.87 -12.22
CA TYR A 152 -11.57 30.88 -13.55
C TYR A 152 -12.24 31.98 -14.37
N ASN A 153 -11.43 32.89 -14.92
CA ASN A 153 -11.90 34.16 -15.49
C ASN A 153 -12.78 34.92 -14.48
N HIS A 154 -14.03 35.21 -14.83
CA HIS A 154 -15.01 35.89 -13.97
C HIS A 154 -16.03 34.92 -13.35
N ALA A 155 -15.87 33.61 -13.56
CA ALA A 155 -16.78 32.58 -13.09
C ALA A 155 -16.21 31.85 -11.87
N LYS A 156 -17.08 31.62 -10.88
CA LYS A 156 -16.80 30.74 -9.74
C LYS A 156 -17.21 29.32 -10.11
N SER A 157 -16.30 28.38 -9.99
CA SER A 157 -16.59 26.95 -10.08
C SER A 157 -16.69 26.35 -8.69
N GLU A 158 -17.65 25.44 -8.52
CA GLU A 158 -17.95 24.76 -7.27
C GLU A 158 -18.31 23.31 -7.59
N LEU A 159 -17.52 22.37 -7.09
CA LEU A 159 -17.66 20.95 -7.40
C LEU A 159 -17.15 20.08 -6.24
N SER A 160 -17.48 18.79 -6.28
CA SER A 160 -16.97 17.80 -5.32
C SER A 160 -16.50 16.54 -6.05
N ILE A 161 -15.65 15.77 -5.37
CA ILE A 161 -15.12 14.50 -5.88
C ILE A 161 -15.24 13.48 -4.76
N LYS A 162 -16.05 12.42 -4.93
CA LYS A 162 -16.14 11.37 -3.92
C LYS A 162 -15.45 10.09 -4.40
N ASN A 163 -14.52 9.60 -3.60
CA ASN A 163 -13.87 8.31 -3.80
C ASN A 163 -13.46 7.71 -2.45
N ASP A 164 -14.32 6.86 -1.90
CA ASP A 164 -14.13 6.29 -0.55
C ASP A 164 -12.84 5.45 -0.43
N MET A 165 -12.42 4.78 -1.51
CA MET A 165 -11.18 4.01 -1.52
C MET A 165 -9.95 4.92 -1.42
N GLU A 166 -9.94 6.02 -2.16
CA GLU A 166 -8.85 7.00 -2.11
C GLU A 166 -8.88 7.79 -0.79
N ALA A 167 -10.07 8.13 -0.27
CA ALA A 167 -10.20 8.73 1.06
C ALA A 167 -9.60 7.82 2.15
N PHE A 168 -9.90 6.51 2.10
CA PHE A 168 -9.33 5.52 3.01
C PHE A 168 -7.81 5.38 2.85
N LYS A 169 -7.30 5.42 1.62
CA LYS A 169 -5.86 5.42 1.33
C LYS A 169 -5.15 6.56 2.07
N PHE A 170 -5.68 7.77 2.02
CA PHE A 170 -5.08 8.91 2.71
C PHE A 170 -5.23 8.85 4.23
N SER A 171 -6.31 8.25 4.77
CA SER A 171 -6.40 7.93 6.19
C SER A 171 -5.31 6.95 6.65
N LEU A 172 -5.03 5.92 5.84
CA LEU A 172 -3.96 4.95 6.12
C LEU A 172 -2.58 5.61 6.11
N LEU A 173 -2.33 6.51 5.16
CA LEU A 173 -1.08 7.29 5.09
C LEU A 173 -0.90 8.22 6.29
N SER A 174 -1.96 8.90 6.73
CA SER A 174 -1.94 9.71 7.95
C SER A 174 -1.60 8.87 9.19
N SER A 175 -2.18 7.68 9.31
CA SER A 175 -1.86 6.75 10.40
C SER A 175 -0.38 6.32 10.35
N ALA A 176 0.14 5.98 9.17
CA ALA A 176 1.54 5.59 9.00
C ALA A 176 2.51 6.73 9.36
N LEU A 177 2.21 7.97 8.94
CA LEU A 177 3.00 9.16 9.28
C LEU A 177 3.01 9.43 10.79
N ALA A 178 1.85 9.33 11.45
CA ALA A 178 1.75 9.52 12.90
C ALA A 178 2.58 8.49 13.68
N LYS A 179 2.55 7.21 13.27
CA LYS A 179 3.38 6.14 13.86
C LYS A 179 4.87 6.42 13.66
N TYR A 180 5.24 6.85 12.46
CA TYR A 180 6.62 7.22 12.12
C TYR A 180 7.14 8.35 13.01
N GLN A 181 6.34 9.41 13.20
CA GLN A 181 6.72 10.56 14.02
C GLN A 181 6.78 10.24 15.52
N SER A 182 5.84 9.47 16.05
CA SER A 182 5.70 9.26 17.49
C SER A 182 6.60 8.14 18.03
N GLN A 183 6.69 7.01 17.34
CA GLN A 183 7.28 5.78 17.90
C GLN A 183 8.60 5.38 17.27
N MET A 184 8.91 5.90 16.09
CA MET A 184 10.19 5.62 15.42
C MET A 184 11.20 6.75 15.66
N SER A 185 10.80 7.89 16.20
CA SER A 185 11.64 9.10 16.35
C SER A 185 12.99 8.87 17.05
N SER A 186 13.07 7.93 17.99
CA SER A 186 14.31 7.59 18.72
C SER A 186 15.39 6.97 17.82
N ILE A 187 14.98 6.20 16.81
CA ILE A 187 15.89 5.52 15.88
C ILE A 187 16.20 6.37 14.63
N LEU A 188 15.53 7.50 14.43
CA LEU A 188 15.74 8.38 13.29
C LEU A 188 16.89 9.36 13.52
N THR A 189 17.67 9.60 12.48
CA THR A 189 18.62 10.73 12.43
C THR A 189 17.99 11.95 11.77
N LYS A 190 18.72 13.09 11.77
CA LYS A 190 18.29 14.31 11.07
C LYS A 190 18.04 14.08 9.57
N LYS A 191 18.73 13.12 8.95
CA LYS A 191 18.57 12.77 7.53
C LYS A 191 17.33 11.91 7.27
N GLU A 192 16.93 11.10 8.24
CA GLU A 192 15.79 10.18 8.13
C GLU A 192 14.51 10.74 8.76
N LYS A 193 14.55 11.93 9.37
CA LYS A 193 13.40 12.50 10.11
C LYS A 193 12.10 12.63 9.29
N ASN A 194 12.20 12.72 7.97
CA ASN A 194 11.06 12.93 7.08
C ASN A 194 10.55 11.61 6.52
N PHE A 195 9.26 11.33 6.68
CA PHE A 195 8.61 10.11 6.22
C PHE A 195 8.75 9.89 4.70
N SER A 196 8.63 10.94 3.90
CA SER A 196 8.77 10.85 2.44
C SER A 196 10.18 10.56 1.94
N SER A 197 11.20 10.59 2.82
CA SER A 197 12.60 10.34 2.45
C SER A 197 13.03 8.88 2.66
N VAL A 198 12.15 8.06 3.24
CA VAL A 198 12.47 6.69 3.63
C VAL A 198 12.33 5.74 2.44
N LYS A 199 13.32 4.85 2.28
CA LYS A 199 13.35 3.87 1.18
C LYS A 199 12.58 2.57 1.49
N SER A 200 12.30 2.31 2.77
CA SER A 200 11.50 1.17 3.19
C SER A 200 10.05 1.29 2.71
N SER A 201 9.43 0.16 2.45
CA SER A 201 8.00 0.13 2.11
C SER A 201 7.15 0.50 3.31
N PHE A 202 5.91 0.93 3.06
CA PHE A 202 4.96 1.19 4.15
C PHE A 202 4.73 -0.04 5.03
N TYR A 203 4.68 -1.22 4.39
CA TYR A 203 4.57 -2.47 5.09
C TYR A 203 5.78 -2.76 5.98
N GLU A 204 7.01 -2.58 5.47
CA GLU A 204 8.23 -2.74 6.27
C GLU A 204 8.26 -1.78 7.48
N LEU A 205 7.83 -0.53 7.29
CA LEU A 205 7.75 0.45 8.39
C LEU A 205 6.71 0.06 9.43
N GLU A 206 5.58 -0.49 9.01
CA GLU A 206 4.55 -0.99 9.90
C GLU A 206 5.05 -2.20 10.72
N ILE A 207 5.82 -3.12 10.10
CA ILE A 207 6.49 -4.23 10.81
C ILE A 207 7.49 -3.70 11.85
N LEU A 208 8.28 -2.69 11.50
CA LEU A 208 9.22 -2.09 12.45
C LEU A 208 8.48 -1.41 13.61
N HIS A 209 7.40 -0.70 13.32
CA HIS A 209 6.54 -0.11 14.34
C HIS A 209 5.94 -1.16 15.29
N TYR A 210 5.45 -2.30 14.77
CA TYR A 210 4.97 -3.40 15.60
C TYR A 210 6.06 -3.93 16.52
N TYR A 211 7.27 -4.14 16.00
CA TYR A 211 8.40 -4.58 16.82
C TYR A 211 8.74 -3.57 17.92
N LEU A 212 8.89 -2.29 17.57
CA LEU A 212 9.24 -1.21 18.51
C LEU A 212 8.16 -0.96 19.58
N SER A 213 6.90 -1.24 19.27
CA SER A 213 5.78 -1.14 20.22
C SER A 213 5.61 -2.39 21.10
N GLY A 214 6.49 -3.39 20.97
CA GLY A 214 6.42 -4.64 21.73
C GLY A 214 5.42 -5.65 21.19
N LYS A 215 4.75 -5.36 20.05
CA LYS A 215 3.86 -6.30 19.35
C LYS A 215 4.68 -7.26 18.49
N THR A 216 5.41 -8.15 19.14
CA THR A 216 6.28 -9.14 18.48
C THR A 216 5.56 -10.41 18.05
N PHE A 217 4.30 -10.60 18.46
CA PHE A 217 3.46 -11.71 18.03
C PHE A 217 2.06 -11.22 17.68
N TYR A 218 1.51 -11.68 16.57
CA TYR A 218 0.13 -11.39 16.19
C TYR A 218 -0.46 -12.42 15.23
N ASP A 219 -1.79 -12.40 15.20
CA ASP A 219 -2.61 -13.24 14.36
C ASP A 219 -2.85 -12.58 13.00
N ALA A 220 -2.71 -13.35 11.92
CA ALA A 220 -2.83 -12.87 10.55
C ALA A 220 -3.52 -13.89 9.65
N TRP A 221 -3.78 -13.49 8.40
CA TRP A 221 -4.02 -14.43 7.31
C TRP A 221 -3.13 -14.08 6.12
N ILE A 222 -2.77 -15.09 5.33
CA ILE A 222 -1.86 -14.93 4.20
C ILE A 222 -2.44 -15.44 2.88
N ASN A 223 -1.97 -14.84 1.80
CA ASN A 223 -1.99 -15.44 0.47
C ASN A 223 -0.56 -15.87 0.12
N ALA A 224 -0.41 -17.09 -0.40
CA ALA A 224 0.90 -17.59 -0.81
C ALA A 224 0.83 -18.43 -2.09
N LYS A 225 1.86 -18.35 -2.94
CA LYS A 225 2.12 -19.27 -4.04
C LYS A 225 3.59 -19.64 -4.04
N PHE A 226 3.90 -20.92 -3.90
CA PHE A 226 5.26 -21.44 -3.78
C PHE A 226 5.39 -22.86 -4.39
N PRO A 227 6.61 -23.29 -4.75
CA PRO A 227 6.84 -24.65 -5.27
C PRO A 227 6.41 -25.72 -4.27
N LYS A 228 5.80 -26.81 -4.75
CA LYS A 228 5.34 -27.91 -3.89
C LYS A 228 6.51 -28.66 -3.25
N GLY A 229 7.54 -28.98 -4.02
CA GLY A 229 8.69 -29.76 -3.54
C GLY A 229 8.26 -31.08 -2.90
N GLU A 230 8.80 -31.39 -1.72
CA GLU A 230 8.49 -32.60 -0.97
C GLU A 230 7.24 -32.50 -0.09
N ILE A 231 6.58 -31.33 -0.06
CA ILE A 231 5.50 -31.02 0.87
C ILE A 231 4.25 -31.85 0.54
N GLN A 232 3.70 -32.50 1.56
CA GLN A 232 2.53 -33.35 1.46
C GLN A 232 1.33 -32.78 2.23
N ALA A 233 0.14 -33.31 1.96
CA ALA A 233 -1.02 -33.05 2.79
C ALA A 233 -0.76 -33.55 4.23
N GLY A 234 -1.17 -32.76 5.23
CA GLY A 234 -0.90 -32.99 6.65
C GLY A 234 0.39 -32.34 7.17
N ASP A 235 1.26 -31.83 6.29
CA ASP A 235 2.47 -31.13 6.71
C ASP A 235 2.17 -29.72 7.24
N SER A 236 3.08 -29.23 8.10
CA SER A 236 3.09 -27.86 8.58
C SER A 236 4.06 -27.01 7.75
N VAL A 237 3.69 -25.74 7.52
CA VAL A 237 4.53 -24.80 6.77
C VAL A 237 4.75 -23.53 7.57
N GLN A 238 6.00 -23.09 7.54
CA GLN A 238 6.44 -21.82 8.07
C GLN A 238 7.19 -21.04 6.99
N PHE A 239 6.87 -19.76 6.80
CA PHE A 239 7.64 -18.87 5.94
C PHE A 239 8.55 -17.98 6.78
N VAL A 240 9.77 -17.73 6.32
CA VAL A 240 10.71 -16.84 7.00
C VAL A 240 11.24 -15.80 6.04
N ARG A 241 11.16 -14.52 6.42
CA ARG A 241 11.80 -13.41 5.70
C ARG A 241 12.45 -12.43 6.66
N THR A 242 13.45 -11.71 6.16
CA THR A 242 14.16 -10.68 6.92
C THR A 242 13.93 -9.33 6.25
N PHE A 243 13.64 -8.32 7.05
CA PHE A 243 13.56 -6.92 6.64
C PHE A 243 14.77 -6.15 7.14
N SER A 244 15.54 -5.59 6.21
CA SER A 244 16.67 -4.72 6.50
C SER A 244 16.25 -3.27 6.37
N TYR A 245 16.60 -2.46 7.37
CA TYR A 245 16.21 -1.06 7.43
C TYR A 245 17.40 -0.13 7.22
N PRO A 246 17.24 0.96 6.44
CA PRO A 246 18.30 1.91 6.15
C PRO A 246 18.53 2.92 7.29
N PHE A 247 18.08 2.64 8.52
CA PHE A 247 18.20 3.55 9.65
C PHE A 247 19.56 3.41 10.34
N GLN A 248 20.32 4.51 10.40
CA GLN A 248 21.68 4.50 10.95
C GLN A 248 21.77 4.06 12.42
N ARG A 249 20.77 4.38 13.24
CA ARG A 249 20.75 4.02 14.67
C ARG A 249 20.16 2.63 14.93
N LEU A 250 19.70 1.93 13.89
CA LEU A 250 19.15 0.59 14.02
C LEU A 250 20.25 -0.44 13.72
N SER A 251 20.74 -1.12 14.75
CA SER A 251 21.84 -2.10 14.66
C SER A 251 21.39 -3.53 14.36
N TYR A 252 20.10 -3.73 14.07
CA TYR A 252 19.50 -5.03 13.84
C TYR A 252 18.52 -4.97 12.66
N ASP A 253 18.26 -6.13 12.08
CA ASP A 253 17.19 -6.37 11.13
C ASP A 253 16.02 -7.09 11.82
N ILE A 254 14.85 -7.12 11.20
CA ILE A 254 13.69 -7.83 11.74
C ILE A 254 13.45 -9.10 10.92
N ARG A 255 13.54 -10.25 11.57
CA ARG A 255 13.05 -11.52 11.02
C ARG A 255 11.56 -11.63 11.30
N GLN A 256 10.79 -11.85 10.25
CA GLN A 256 9.39 -12.24 10.34
C GLN A 256 9.27 -13.73 10.03
N THR A 257 8.63 -14.43 10.95
CA THR A 257 8.32 -15.85 10.85
C THR A 257 6.81 -16.02 10.83
N ILE A 258 6.30 -16.68 9.79
CA ILE A 258 4.87 -16.83 9.50
C ILE A 258 4.52 -18.31 9.57
N THR A 259 3.83 -18.74 10.60
CA THR A 259 3.47 -20.14 10.82
C THR A 259 2.00 -20.36 10.46
N LEU A 260 1.72 -21.27 9.52
CA LEU A 260 0.33 -21.66 9.23
C LEU A 260 -0.30 -22.34 10.45
N ARG A 261 -1.52 -21.94 10.81
CA ARG A 261 -2.23 -22.57 11.96
C ARG A 261 -2.91 -23.88 11.62
N GLN A 262 -3.09 -24.15 10.34
CA GLN A 262 -3.71 -25.36 9.85
C GLN A 262 -2.69 -26.09 8.98
N GLU A 263 -2.65 -27.40 9.16
CA GLU A 263 -1.93 -28.28 8.26
C GLU A 263 -2.44 -28.13 6.83
N LEU A 264 -1.56 -28.42 5.88
CA LEU A 264 -1.92 -28.36 4.48
C LEU A 264 -2.94 -29.43 4.12
N GLY A 265 -4.09 -29.01 3.58
CA GLY A 265 -5.14 -29.91 3.09
C GLY A 265 -4.80 -30.52 1.72
N ASN A 266 -5.80 -30.70 0.83
CA ASN A 266 -5.52 -31.07 -0.56
C ASN A 266 -4.87 -29.91 -1.31
N LEU A 267 -3.64 -30.12 -1.77
CA LEU A 267 -2.71 -29.07 -2.21
C LEU A 267 -2.66 -28.95 -3.74
N GLY A 268 -3.32 -27.91 -4.28
CA GLY A 268 -2.98 -27.29 -5.57
C GLY A 268 -2.80 -28.22 -6.77
N THR A 269 -1.96 -27.78 -7.73
CA THR A 269 -1.52 -28.57 -8.89
C THR A 269 -0.25 -29.37 -8.53
N GLU A 270 0.19 -30.29 -9.40
CA GLU A 270 1.37 -31.11 -9.11
C GLU A 270 2.64 -30.28 -8.78
N ASP A 271 2.80 -29.10 -9.38
CA ASP A 271 4.05 -28.32 -9.27
C ASP A 271 4.06 -27.24 -8.17
N SER A 272 2.89 -26.74 -7.76
CA SER A 272 2.82 -25.56 -6.88
C SER A 272 1.67 -25.61 -5.89
N ILE A 273 1.94 -25.07 -4.70
CA ILE A 273 0.94 -24.86 -3.65
C ILE A 273 0.45 -23.42 -3.74
N GLN A 274 -0.88 -23.26 -3.74
CA GLN A 274 -1.52 -21.96 -3.63
C GLN A 274 -2.40 -21.92 -2.37
N LEU A 275 -2.16 -20.92 -1.54
CA LEU A 275 -2.89 -20.63 -0.31
C LEU A 275 -3.63 -19.31 -0.49
N ASN A 276 -4.93 -19.32 -0.23
CA ASN A 276 -5.76 -18.12 -0.26
C ASN A 276 -6.37 -17.92 1.12
N ARG A 277 -6.12 -16.76 1.74
CA ARG A 277 -6.62 -16.35 3.06
C ARG A 277 -6.44 -17.40 4.15
N LYS A 278 -5.27 -18.03 4.21
CA LYS A 278 -4.96 -19.05 5.24
C LYS A 278 -4.54 -18.39 6.54
N SER A 279 -5.14 -18.81 7.65
CA SER A 279 -4.82 -18.32 8.98
C SER A 279 -3.37 -18.65 9.36
N ALA A 280 -2.66 -17.66 9.87
CA ALA A 280 -1.28 -17.77 10.30
C ALA A 280 -1.07 -17.07 11.65
N SER A 281 -0.02 -17.45 12.35
CA SER A 281 0.58 -16.65 13.41
C SER A 281 1.89 -16.05 12.91
N ILE A 282 2.16 -14.82 13.32
CA ILE A 282 3.36 -14.07 12.96
C ILE A 282 4.19 -13.86 14.21
N SER A 283 5.49 -14.15 14.15
CA SER A 283 6.46 -13.70 15.15
C SER A 283 7.52 -12.79 14.52
N LEU A 284 7.93 -11.77 15.26
CA LEU A 284 8.92 -10.79 14.88
C LEU A 284 10.09 -10.85 15.86
N GLU A 285 11.31 -11.01 15.33
CA GLU A 285 12.53 -11.14 16.11
C GLU A 285 13.60 -10.20 15.57
N ALA A 286 14.32 -9.51 16.45
CA ALA A 286 15.52 -8.78 16.05
C ALA A 286 16.64 -9.79 15.78
N ILE A 287 17.31 -9.61 14.65
CA ILE A 287 18.49 -10.38 14.28
C ILE A 287 19.67 -9.43 14.05
N GLN A 288 20.85 -9.85 14.47
CA GLN A 288 22.06 -9.06 14.29
C GLN A 288 22.36 -8.92 12.80
N LYS A 289 22.76 -7.71 12.38
CA LYS A 289 23.20 -7.42 11.02
C LYS A 289 24.50 -8.13 10.66
#